data_AF-A0A9C8NRB1-F1
#
_entry.id   AF-A0A9C8NRB1-F1
#
_cell.length_a   1.000
_cell.length_b   1.000
_cell.length_c   1.000
_cell.angle_alpha   90.00
_cell.angle_beta   90.00
_cell.angle_gamma   90.00
#
_symmetry.space_group_name_H-M   'P 1'
#
loop_
_entity.id
_entity.type
_entity.pdbx_description
1 polymer ?
#
loop_
_entity_poly.entity_id
_entity_poly.type
_entity_poly.pdbx_seq_one_letter_code
_entity_poly.pdbx_strand_id
1 'polypeptide(L)'
;TLITMADLDVLVGSGGVLSHAPRRSQAMMMLIDAFGPQGITRLCVDSIFMMPHLGVLAQIHEAAAIEVFEHDCLIYLGTCVSPMGKVKAGGRCFEYALTVDGQTRNGAVAAGEIVLEPLTVGQVATVRLEPARGVDLGDGRGRAIEAEVIGGVVGVVFDGRGRPLEIPQDNRSETLTRWAQALDAYPA
;
A
#
# COMPACT_ATOMS: atom_id res chain seq x y z
N THR A 1 4.58 20.60 6.70
CA THR A 1 3.94 20.12 5.45
C THR A 1 2.45 20.28 5.59
N LEU A 2 1.69 20.50 4.50
CA LEU A 2 0.23 20.68 4.57
C LEU A 2 -0.55 19.40 4.92
N ILE A 3 0.09 18.22 4.79
CA ILE A 3 -0.54 16.91 4.95
C ILE A 3 0.33 16.05 5.88
N THR A 4 -0.31 15.34 6.80
CA THR A 4 0.30 14.33 7.67
C THR A 4 -0.05 12.95 7.12
N MET A 5 0.95 12.18 6.68
CA MET A 5 0.71 10.88 6.03
C MET A 5 0.07 9.84 6.98
N ALA A 6 0.34 9.94 8.28
CA ALA A 6 -0.23 9.08 9.31
C ALA A 6 -1.76 9.23 9.46
N ASP A 7 -2.33 10.35 9.00
CA ASP A 7 -3.76 10.64 9.12
C ASP A 7 -4.55 10.24 7.86
N LEU A 8 -3.90 9.59 6.88
CA LEU A 8 -4.49 9.23 5.59
C LEU A 8 -4.90 7.76 5.53
N ASP A 9 -6.20 7.51 5.53
CA ASP A 9 -6.75 6.15 5.36
C ASP A 9 -6.67 5.66 3.92
N VAL A 10 -6.69 6.57 2.94
CA VAL A 10 -6.75 6.26 1.51
C VAL A 10 -5.82 7.17 0.71
N LEU A 11 -5.06 6.58 -0.21
CA LEU A 11 -4.36 7.28 -1.28
C LEU A 11 -4.93 6.87 -2.63
N VAL A 12 -5.38 7.88 -3.38
CA VAL A 12 -5.89 7.73 -4.75
C VAL A 12 -4.85 8.27 -5.73
N GLY A 13 -4.31 7.39 -6.57
CA GLY A 13 -3.40 7.76 -7.65
C GLY A 13 -4.16 8.09 -8.93
N SER A 14 -3.99 9.30 -9.48
CA SER A 14 -4.56 9.67 -10.78
C SER A 14 -3.49 10.29 -11.69
N GLY A 15 -3.69 10.16 -13.00
CA GLY A 15 -2.77 10.64 -14.04
C GLY A 15 -2.27 9.52 -14.95
N GLY A 16 -1.99 9.85 -16.20
CA GLY A 16 -1.74 8.86 -17.26
C GLY A 16 -0.68 7.78 -16.94
N VAL A 17 0.38 8.12 -16.20
CA VAL A 17 1.40 7.15 -15.78
C VAL A 17 0.84 6.08 -14.83
N LEU A 18 -0.01 6.46 -13.89
CA LEU A 18 -0.64 5.55 -12.92
C LEU A 18 -1.80 4.78 -13.56
N SER A 19 -2.62 5.49 -14.35
CA SER A 19 -3.78 4.92 -15.05
C SER A 19 -3.38 3.85 -16.06
N HIS A 20 -2.29 4.10 -16.82
CA HIS A 20 -1.80 3.21 -17.89
C HIS A 20 -0.57 2.39 -17.52
N ALA A 21 -0.23 2.26 -16.23
CA ALA A 21 0.81 1.35 -15.80
C ALA A 21 0.50 -0.08 -16.31
N PRO A 22 1.42 -0.74 -17.04
CA PRO A 22 1.17 -2.06 -17.62
C PRO A 22 0.71 -3.11 -16.61
N ARG A 23 1.18 -3.01 -15.36
CA ARG A 23 0.73 -3.83 -14.23
C ARG A 23 0.27 -2.94 -13.08
N ARG A 24 -0.80 -3.35 -12.39
CA ARG A 24 -1.30 -2.63 -11.21
C ARG A 24 -0.33 -2.65 -10.03
N SER A 25 0.53 -3.68 -9.93
CA SER A 25 1.65 -3.71 -8.98
C SER A 25 2.65 -2.56 -9.19
N GLN A 26 2.91 -2.17 -10.45
CA GLN A 26 3.78 -1.03 -10.76
C GLN A 26 3.15 0.29 -10.27
N ALA A 27 1.85 0.47 -10.50
CA ALA A 27 1.13 1.63 -9.98
C ALA A 27 1.17 1.69 -8.45
N MET A 28 0.96 0.55 -7.78
CA MET A 28 1.05 0.46 -6.33
C MET A 28 2.46 0.79 -5.82
N MET A 29 3.50 0.24 -6.45
CA MET A 29 4.90 0.55 -6.10
C MET A 29 5.22 2.04 -6.27
N MET A 30 4.79 2.65 -7.38
CA MET A 30 4.97 4.09 -7.61
C MET A 30 4.30 4.93 -6.52
N LEU A 31 3.07 4.58 -6.09
CA LEU A 31 2.38 5.30 -5.02
C LEU A 31 3.09 5.16 -3.67
N ILE A 32 3.49 3.94 -3.31
CA ILE A 32 4.20 3.70 -2.05
C ILE A 32 5.53 4.47 -2.03
N ASP A 33 6.29 4.44 -3.13
CA ASP A 33 7.62 5.06 -3.19
C ASP A 33 7.55 6.59 -3.26
N ALA A 34 6.56 7.14 -3.96
CA ALA A 34 6.41 8.59 -4.14
C ALA A 34 5.87 9.28 -2.88
N PHE A 35 4.88 8.69 -2.22
CA PHE A 35 4.18 9.32 -1.10
C PHE A 35 4.65 8.82 0.26
N GLY A 36 5.26 7.64 0.33
CA GLY A 36 5.70 7.05 1.59
C GLY A 36 4.58 6.95 2.61
N PRO A 37 3.48 6.20 2.32
CA PRO A 37 2.38 6.00 3.26
C PRO A 37 2.92 5.53 4.61
N GLN A 38 2.16 5.80 5.66
CA GLN A 38 2.54 5.52 7.04
C GLN A 38 1.39 4.80 7.72
N GLY A 39 1.69 3.70 8.41
CA GLY A 39 0.68 2.87 9.05
C GLY A 39 -0.07 2.04 8.03
N ILE A 40 -1.38 1.93 8.21
CA ILE A 40 -2.27 1.14 7.36
C ILE A 40 -3.00 2.10 6.43
N THR A 41 -2.68 2.04 5.14
CA THR A 41 -3.22 2.94 4.13
C THR A 41 -3.74 2.15 2.94
N ARG A 42 -4.99 2.39 2.54
CA ARG A 42 -5.58 1.81 1.33
C ARG A 42 -5.09 2.55 0.09
N LEU A 43 -4.73 1.81 -0.95
CA LEU A 43 -4.25 2.35 -2.21
C LEU A 43 -5.23 2.02 -3.34
N CYS A 44 -5.55 3.03 -4.15
CA CYS A 44 -6.38 2.89 -5.33
C CYS A 44 -5.87 3.80 -6.45
N VAL A 45 -6.32 3.54 -7.67
CA VAL A 45 -6.01 4.36 -8.85
C VAL A 45 -7.27 4.74 -9.62
N ASP A 46 -7.25 5.94 -10.19
CA ASP A 46 -8.10 6.34 -11.30
C ASP A 46 -7.61 5.64 -12.57
N SER A 47 -8.32 4.60 -12.97
CA SER A 47 -7.86 3.66 -13.99
C SER A 47 -8.01 4.19 -15.42
N ILE A 48 -8.93 5.14 -15.63
CA ILE A 48 -9.26 5.73 -16.94
C ILE A 48 -8.98 7.24 -17.01
N PHE A 49 -8.42 7.82 -15.95
CA PHE A 49 -8.09 9.25 -15.85
C PHE A 49 -9.31 10.17 -16.06
N MET A 50 -10.46 9.76 -15.53
CA MET A 50 -11.72 10.51 -15.68
C MET A 50 -12.19 11.22 -14.42
N MET A 51 -11.56 11.03 -13.25
CA MET A 51 -12.04 11.63 -12.01
C MET A 51 -12.28 13.15 -12.10
N PRO A 52 -11.41 13.98 -12.71
CA PRO A 52 -11.68 15.42 -12.85
C PRO A 52 -12.93 15.72 -13.69
N HIS A 53 -13.19 14.92 -14.73
CA HIS A 53 -14.35 15.08 -15.61
C HIS A 53 -15.64 14.66 -14.90
N LEU A 54 -15.59 13.60 -14.09
CA LEU A 54 -16.72 13.17 -13.28
C LEU A 54 -17.11 14.20 -12.22
N GLY A 55 -16.16 14.96 -11.69
CA GLY A 55 -16.46 16.09 -10.80
C GLY A 55 -17.34 17.16 -11.45
N VAL A 56 -17.16 17.43 -12.75
CA VAL A 56 -18.03 18.34 -13.52
C VAL A 56 -19.38 17.69 -13.81
N LEU A 57 -19.38 16.42 -14.25
CA LEU A 57 -20.62 15.68 -14.52
C LEU A 57 -21.51 15.58 -13.27
N ALA A 58 -20.93 15.43 -12.09
CA ALA A 58 -21.65 15.31 -10.83
C ALA A 58 -22.53 16.54 -10.52
N GLN A 59 -22.18 17.72 -11.04
CA GLN A 59 -23.00 18.93 -10.86
C GLN A 59 -24.30 18.91 -11.67
N ILE A 60 -24.37 18.07 -12.72
CA ILE A 60 -25.51 17.97 -13.64
C ILE A 60 -26.26 16.66 -13.42
N HIS A 61 -25.54 15.55 -13.22
CA HIS A 61 -26.10 14.21 -13.07
C HIS A 61 -25.26 13.35 -12.10
N GLU A 62 -25.34 13.66 -10.81
CA GLU A 62 -24.62 12.99 -9.72
C GLU A 62 -24.67 11.46 -9.77
N ALA A 63 -25.86 10.86 -9.92
CA ALA A 63 -26.02 9.41 -9.92
C ALA A 63 -25.22 8.71 -11.03
N ALA A 64 -25.13 9.32 -12.22
CA ALA A 64 -24.37 8.75 -13.34
C ALA A 64 -22.86 8.95 -13.13
N ALA A 65 -22.47 10.07 -12.53
CA ALA A 65 -21.07 10.30 -12.18
C ALA A 65 -20.57 9.30 -11.13
N ILE A 66 -21.39 8.98 -10.13
CA ILE A 66 -21.08 7.96 -9.11
C ILE A 66 -20.99 6.57 -9.73
N GLU A 67 -21.94 6.18 -10.57
CA GLU A 67 -21.93 4.87 -11.26
C GLU A 67 -20.62 4.65 -12.02
N VAL A 68 -20.22 5.62 -12.85
CA VAL A 68 -18.96 5.55 -13.62
C VAL A 68 -17.74 5.63 -12.71
N PHE A 69 -17.82 6.38 -11.61
CA PHE A 69 -16.72 6.47 -10.64
C PHE A 69 -16.43 5.12 -9.99
N GLU A 70 -17.47 4.45 -9.48
CA GLU A 70 -17.35 3.20 -8.72
C GLU A 70 -17.05 2.00 -9.61
N HIS A 71 -17.64 1.95 -10.81
CA HIS A 71 -17.52 0.78 -11.69
C HIS A 71 -16.38 0.87 -12.70
N ASP A 72 -16.05 2.07 -13.19
CA ASP A 72 -15.09 2.23 -14.29
C ASP A 72 -13.80 2.97 -13.87
N CYS A 73 -13.89 3.94 -12.94
CA CYS A 73 -12.72 4.74 -12.57
C CYS A 73 -11.89 4.12 -11.45
N LEU A 74 -12.51 3.77 -10.32
CA LEU A 74 -11.78 3.46 -9.10
C LEU A 74 -11.36 2.00 -9.03
N ILE A 75 -10.07 1.72 -9.26
CA ILE A 75 -9.51 0.39 -9.04
C ILE A 75 -8.78 0.36 -7.70
N TYR A 76 -9.24 -0.51 -6.79
CA TYR A 76 -8.54 -0.81 -5.55
C TYR A 76 -7.29 -1.67 -5.83
N LEU A 77 -6.12 -1.13 -5.49
CA LEU A 77 -4.85 -1.88 -5.57
C LEU A 77 -4.73 -2.82 -4.37
N GLY A 78 -5.14 -2.35 -3.20
CA GLY A 78 -5.15 -3.10 -1.95
C GLY A 78 -4.69 -2.22 -0.78
N THR A 79 -4.01 -2.80 0.20
CA THR A 79 -3.59 -2.09 1.42
C THR A 79 -2.08 -2.11 1.57
N CYS A 80 -1.48 -0.98 1.96
CA CYS A 80 -0.09 -0.88 2.35
C CYS A 80 0.01 -0.72 3.87
N VAL A 81 0.87 -1.53 4.50
CA VAL A 81 1.19 -1.43 5.93
C VAL A 81 2.66 -1.08 6.07
N SER A 82 2.98 0.02 6.76
CA SER A 82 4.32 0.59 6.76
C SER A 82 4.66 1.35 8.05
N PRO A 83 5.95 1.51 8.39
CA PRO A 83 6.36 2.21 9.60
C PRO A 83 6.18 3.74 9.48
N MET A 84 5.83 4.37 10.60
CA MET A 84 5.70 5.83 10.75
C MET A 84 7.05 6.58 10.61
N GLY A 85 8.18 5.87 10.60
CA GLY A 85 9.49 6.48 10.61
C GLY A 85 10.61 5.54 10.23
N LYS A 86 11.83 5.86 10.68
CA LYS A 86 13.03 5.07 10.37
C LYS A 86 12.97 3.71 11.05
N VAL A 87 13.38 2.69 10.31
CA VAL A 87 13.59 1.33 10.81
C VAL A 87 15.08 1.06 10.88
N LYS A 88 15.55 0.50 12.00
CA LYS A 88 16.96 0.18 12.17
C LYS A 88 17.36 -0.95 11.20
N ALA A 89 18.37 -0.70 10.37
CA ALA A 89 18.89 -1.67 9.42
C ALA A 89 19.35 -2.98 10.09
N GLY A 90 19.23 -4.09 9.36
CA GLY A 90 19.68 -5.42 9.78
C GLY A 90 18.83 -6.07 10.89
N GLY A 91 17.71 -5.46 11.26
CA GLY A 91 16.77 -5.99 12.25
C GLY A 91 15.40 -6.35 11.67
N ARG A 92 14.54 -6.88 12.54
CA ARG A 92 13.12 -7.11 12.26
C ARG A 92 12.34 -5.79 12.32
N CYS A 93 11.45 -5.56 11.37
CA CYS A 93 10.51 -4.43 11.39
C CYS A 93 9.28 -4.79 12.24
N PHE A 94 8.52 -5.79 11.83
CA PHE A 94 7.35 -6.31 12.55
C PHE A 94 7.05 -7.76 12.15
N GLU A 95 6.27 -8.45 12.99
CA GLU A 95 5.63 -9.73 12.66
C GLU A 95 4.16 -9.50 12.38
N TYR A 96 3.55 -10.37 11.58
CA TYR A 96 2.14 -10.27 11.26
C TYR A 96 1.45 -11.64 11.30
N ALA A 97 0.18 -11.62 11.69
CA ALA A 97 -0.77 -12.70 11.50
C ALA A 97 -1.96 -12.16 10.70
N LEU A 98 -2.13 -12.63 9.46
CA LEU A 98 -3.18 -12.22 8.54
C LEU A 98 -4.24 -13.33 8.45
N THR A 99 -5.43 -13.06 8.96
CA THR A 99 -6.55 -14.01 8.98
C THR A 99 -7.58 -13.64 7.92
N VAL A 100 -7.83 -14.56 6.99
CA VAL A 100 -8.81 -14.44 5.89
C VAL A 100 -9.64 -15.71 5.85
N ASP A 101 -10.96 -15.59 5.84
CA ASP A 101 -11.88 -16.75 5.74
C ASP A 101 -11.57 -17.86 6.78
N GLY A 102 -11.17 -17.46 7.99
CA GLY A 102 -10.79 -18.36 9.09
C GLY A 102 -9.40 -19.00 8.98
N GLN A 103 -8.63 -18.72 7.92
CA GLN A 103 -7.26 -19.19 7.74
C GLN A 103 -6.26 -18.10 8.11
N THR A 104 -5.27 -18.42 8.95
CA THR A 104 -4.23 -17.48 9.38
C THR A 104 -2.91 -17.77 8.69
N ARG A 105 -2.36 -16.77 8.02
CA ARG A 105 -0.99 -16.74 7.48
C ARG A 105 -0.12 -15.89 8.38
N ASN A 106 0.99 -16.45 8.84
CA ASN A 106 1.95 -15.74 9.70
C ASN A 106 3.22 -15.43 8.91
N GLY A 107 3.81 -14.28 9.19
CA GLY A 107 5.08 -13.89 8.59
C GLY A 107 5.79 -12.82 9.40
N ALA A 108 6.97 -12.45 8.92
CA ALA A 108 7.77 -11.38 9.48
C ALA A 108 8.32 -10.52 8.35
N VAL A 109 8.48 -9.23 8.63
CA VAL A 109 9.06 -8.27 7.69
C VAL A 109 10.33 -7.71 8.30
N ALA A 110 11.45 -7.85 7.59
CA ALA A 110 12.72 -7.27 7.96
C ALA A 110 12.80 -5.78 7.60
N ALA A 111 13.74 -5.07 8.23
CA ALA A 111 14.03 -3.69 7.91
C ALA A 111 14.48 -3.56 6.43
N GLY A 112 13.78 -2.74 5.65
CA GLY A 112 14.07 -2.54 4.22
C GLY A 112 13.51 -3.62 3.29
N GLU A 113 12.72 -4.56 3.81
CA GLU A 113 12.04 -5.58 3.03
C GLU A 113 10.65 -5.13 2.57
N ILE A 114 10.17 -5.70 1.48
CA ILE A 114 8.77 -5.63 1.05
C ILE A 114 8.26 -7.06 0.97
N VAL A 115 7.10 -7.31 1.56
CA VAL A 115 6.39 -8.59 1.47
C VAL A 115 5.00 -8.34 0.91
N LEU A 116 4.61 -9.12 -0.11
CA LEU A 116 3.27 -9.09 -0.68
C LEU A 116 2.49 -10.32 -0.23
N GLU A 117 1.39 -10.11 0.50
CA GLU A 117 0.40 -11.14 0.80
C GLU A 117 -0.78 -11.05 -0.18
N PRO A 118 -1.11 -12.15 -0.90
CA PRO A 118 -2.29 -12.19 -1.74
C PRO A 118 -3.57 -11.96 -0.92
N LEU A 119 -4.38 -10.99 -1.36
CA LEU A 119 -5.73 -10.72 -0.86
C LEU A 119 -6.53 -10.10 -2.00
N THR A 120 -7.50 -10.84 -2.54
CA THR A 120 -8.14 -10.45 -3.80
C THR A 120 -9.15 -9.31 -3.61
N VAL A 121 -9.62 -8.75 -4.72
CA VAL A 121 -10.60 -7.65 -4.72
C VAL A 121 -11.85 -8.05 -3.91
N GLY A 122 -12.21 -7.21 -2.94
CA GLY A 122 -13.37 -7.41 -2.08
C GLY A 122 -13.13 -8.34 -0.88
N GLN A 123 -11.99 -9.05 -0.81
CA GLN A 123 -11.65 -9.80 0.40
C GLN A 123 -11.22 -8.87 1.53
N VAL A 124 -11.66 -9.22 2.73
CA VAL A 124 -11.38 -8.51 3.97
C VAL A 124 -10.62 -9.46 4.89
N ALA A 125 -9.58 -8.95 5.53
CA ALA A 125 -8.73 -9.70 6.44
C ALA A 125 -8.57 -8.97 7.76
N THR A 126 -8.54 -9.71 8.87
CA THR A 126 -8.03 -9.18 10.14
C THR A 126 -6.52 -9.39 10.14
N VAL A 127 -5.75 -8.32 10.37
CA VAL A 127 -4.31 -8.39 10.56
C VAL A 127 -3.96 -8.02 11.99
N ARG A 128 -3.17 -8.86 12.65
CA ARG A 128 -2.47 -8.53 13.89
C ARG A 128 -1.01 -8.25 13.57
N LEU A 129 -0.53 -7.08 13.95
CA LEU A 129 0.81 -6.59 13.70
C LEU A 129 1.56 -6.45 15.02
N GLU A 130 2.79 -6.98 15.10
CA GLU A 130 3.64 -6.94 16.27
C GLU A 130 4.97 -6.22 15.93
N PRO A 131 5.05 -4.89 16.13
CA PRO A 131 6.24 -4.12 15.80
C PRO A 131 7.42 -4.44 16.72
N ALA A 132 8.64 -4.35 16.19
CA ALA A 132 9.82 -4.32 17.02
C ALA A 132 9.80 -3.08 17.95
N ARG A 133 10.51 -3.15 19.09
CA ARG A 133 10.49 -2.13 20.17
C ARG A 133 10.63 -0.67 19.72
N GLY A 134 11.38 -0.41 18.64
CA GLY A 134 11.61 0.94 18.11
C GLY A 134 10.73 1.33 16.91
N VAL A 135 9.91 0.42 16.42
CA VAL A 135 9.07 0.59 15.22
C VAL A 135 7.67 1.00 15.65
N ASP A 136 7.09 1.95 14.93
CA ASP A 136 5.74 2.44 15.14
C ASP A 136 4.93 2.22 13.86
N LEU A 137 3.77 1.57 13.97
CA LEU A 137 2.84 1.31 12.88
C LEU A 137 1.55 2.13 13.00
N GLY A 138 1.47 3.07 13.94
CA GLY A 138 0.38 4.05 14.08
C GLY A 138 -0.22 4.16 15.48
N ASP A 139 -0.04 3.18 16.35
CA ASP A 139 -0.53 3.22 17.75
C ASP A 139 0.59 3.45 18.78
N GLY A 140 1.79 3.79 18.32
CA GLY A 140 2.96 4.03 19.14
C GLY A 140 4.01 2.90 19.04
N ARG A 141 5.23 3.24 19.44
CA ARG A 141 6.40 2.35 19.32
C ARG A 141 6.23 1.02 20.04
N GLY A 142 6.44 -0.07 19.31
CA GLY A 142 6.40 -1.44 19.82
C GLY A 142 5.02 -1.92 20.29
N ARG A 143 3.95 -1.16 20.01
CA ARG A 143 2.59 -1.54 20.38
C ARG A 143 1.98 -2.39 19.28
N ALA A 144 1.41 -3.52 19.68
CA ALA A 144 0.70 -4.39 18.76
C ALA A 144 -0.58 -3.70 18.29
N ILE A 145 -0.91 -3.88 17.01
CA ILE A 145 -2.11 -3.31 16.38
C ILE A 145 -2.91 -4.46 15.80
N GLU A 146 -4.21 -4.44 16.00
CA GLU A 146 -5.15 -5.30 15.29
C GLU A 146 -6.06 -4.41 14.44
N ALA A 147 -6.16 -4.73 13.15
CA ALA A 147 -6.87 -3.89 12.20
C ALA A 147 -7.46 -4.73 11.06
N GLU A 148 -8.42 -4.15 10.37
CA GLU A 148 -8.95 -4.70 9.13
C GLU A 148 -8.15 -4.17 7.93
N VAL A 149 -7.77 -5.06 7.01
CA VAL A 149 -7.17 -4.69 5.73
C VAL A 149 -8.02 -5.25 4.60
N ILE A 150 -8.14 -4.48 3.53
CA ILE A 150 -8.94 -4.86 2.35
C ILE A 150 -8.00 -5.15 1.18
N GLY A 151 -8.30 -6.24 0.48
CA GLY A 151 -7.60 -6.67 -0.71
C GLY A 151 -7.85 -5.78 -1.90
N GLY A 152 -7.24 -6.15 -3.02
CA GLY A 152 -7.37 -5.44 -4.26
C GLY A 152 -6.76 -6.23 -5.40
N VAL A 153 -6.55 -5.57 -6.53
CA VAL A 153 -5.95 -6.21 -7.71
C VAL A 153 -4.51 -6.68 -7.42
N VAL A 154 -3.84 -6.09 -6.44
CA VAL A 154 -2.47 -6.46 -6.02
C VAL A 154 -2.48 -7.26 -4.72
N GLY A 155 -3.08 -6.74 -3.65
CA GLY A 155 -3.15 -7.41 -2.34
C GLY A 155 -2.68 -6.54 -1.18
N VAL A 156 -2.15 -7.18 -0.13
CA VAL A 156 -1.63 -6.47 1.05
C VAL A 156 -0.11 -6.39 0.96
N VAL A 157 0.41 -5.18 0.91
CA VAL A 157 1.86 -4.92 0.89
C VAL A 157 2.31 -4.54 2.28
N PHE A 158 3.11 -5.40 2.89
CA PHE A 158 3.86 -5.08 4.10
C PHE A 158 5.20 -4.46 3.69
N ASP A 159 5.32 -3.16 3.89
CA ASP A 159 6.50 -2.39 3.55
C ASP A 159 7.33 -2.10 4.81
N GLY A 160 8.40 -2.86 5.00
CA GLY A 160 9.35 -2.69 6.09
C GLY A 160 10.40 -1.60 5.83
N ARG A 161 10.29 -0.86 4.72
CA ARG A 161 11.20 0.26 4.41
C ARG A 161 10.84 1.44 5.29
N GLY A 162 11.86 2.10 5.83
CA GLY A 162 11.66 3.28 6.68
C GLY A 162 11.02 4.45 5.94
N ARG A 163 10.54 5.42 6.72
CA ARG A 163 10.09 6.73 6.24
C ARG A 163 11.00 7.83 6.81
N PRO A 164 11.59 8.72 5.98
CA PRO A 164 11.54 8.72 4.51
C PRO A 164 12.23 7.48 3.90
N LEU A 165 11.85 7.13 2.67
CA LEU A 165 12.47 6.03 1.93
C LEU A 165 13.94 6.36 1.65
N GLU A 166 14.84 5.52 2.14
CA GLU A 166 16.28 5.62 1.88
C GLU A 166 16.68 4.53 0.86
N ILE A 167 17.19 4.94 -0.31
CA ILE A 167 17.71 4.00 -1.31
C ILE A 167 19.17 3.70 -0.97
N PRO A 168 19.55 2.42 -0.75
CA PRO A 168 20.93 2.04 -0.50
C PRO A 168 21.84 2.50 -1.65
N GLN A 169 23.01 3.04 -1.30
CA GLN A 169 24.04 3.38 -2.29
C GLN A 169 24.82 2.13 -2.68
N ASP A 170 25.17 1.30 -1.69
CA ASP A 170 25.78 -0.01 -1.89
C ASP A 170 24.71 -1.03 -2.29
N ASN A 171 25.03 -1.93 -3.23
CA ASN A 171 24.11 -2.96 -3.76
C ASN A 171 22.75 -2.40 -4.22
N ARG A 172 22.73 -1.15 -4.71
CA ARG A 172 21.52 -0.44 -5.15
C ARG A 172 20.71 -1.25 -6.16
N SER A 173 21.36 -1.70 -7.24
CA SER A 173 20.68 -2.43 -8.32
C SER A 173 20.04 -3.73 -7.83
N GLU A 174 20.77 -4.51 -7.02
CA GLU A 174 20.26 -5.75 -6.44
C GLU A 174 19.06 -5.48 -5.52
N THR A 175 19.14 -4.45 -4.69
CA THR A 175 18.05 -4.07 -3.77
C THR A 175 16.80 -3.64 -4.53
N LEU A 176 16.94 -2.80 -5.55
CA LEU A 176 15.82 -2.36 -6.38
C LEU A 176 15.18 -3.52 -7.13
N THR A 177 15.98 -4.45 -7.66
CA THR A 177 15.48 -5.67 -8.29
C THR A 177 14.69 -6.52 -7.30
N ARG A 178 15.19 -6.72 -6.08
CA ARG A 178 14.48 -7.47 -5.03
C ARG A 178 13.14 -6.84 -4.67
N TRP A 179 13.07 -5.52 -4.54
CA TRP A 179 11.81 -4.82 -4.27
C TRP A 179 10.81 -4.96 -5.42
N ALA A 180 11.28 -4.83 -6.66
CA ALA A 180 10.43 -5.00 -7.84
C ALA A 180 9.91 -6.44 -7.96
N GLN A 181 10.74 -7.45 -7.66
CA GLN A 181 10.35 -8.86 -7.63
C GLN A 181 9.33 -9.14 -6.53
N ALA A 182 9.51 -8.58 -5.33
CA ALA A 182 8.60 -8.76 -4.20
C ALA A 182 7.16 -8.30 -4.51
N LEU A 183 7.00 -7.31 -5.39
CA LEU A 183 5.69 -6.82 -5.84
C LEU A 183 5.24 -7.37 -7.20
N ASP A 184 5.99 -8.28 -7.83
CA ASP A 184 5.72 -8.72 -9.21
C ASP A 184 5.56 -7.53 -10.18
N ALA A 185 6.43 -6.53 -10.03
CA ALA A 185 6.40 -5.29 -10.82
C ALA A 185 6.83 -5.51 -12.28
N TYR A 186 7.63 -6.53 -12.57
CA TYR A 186 8.08 -6.88 -13.91
C TYR A 186 7.94 -8.39 -14.15
N PRO A 187 7.71 -8.82 -15.41
CA PRO A 187 7.77 -10.24 -15.76
C PRO A 187 9.11 -10.88 -15.39
N ALA A 188 9.09 -12.16 -15.05
CA ALA A 188 10.27 -12.98 -14.83
C ALA A 188 11.04 -13.27 -16.13
#